data_AF-A0A0H2TUK1-F1
#
_entry.id   AF-A0A0H2TUK1-F1
#
_cell.length_a   1.000
_cell.length_b   1.000
_cell.length_c   1.000
_cell.angle_alpha   90.00
_cell.angle_beta   90.00
_cell.angle_gamma   90.00
#
_symmetry.space_group_name_H-M   'P 1'
#
loop_
_entity.id
_entity.type
_entity.pdbx_description
1 polymer ?
#
loop_
_entity_poly.entity_id
_entity_poly.type
_entity_poly.pdbx_seq_one_letter_code
_entity_poly.pdbx_strand_id
1 'polypeptide(L)'
;MVDDPTSRQRPSKMAAADSPSSPSSSTSSLPQRRNPPHLPTPVESAVLALYPALLLFGSVFALVSPQVRSAAYDAGAQSLRAAEAPSYFARKDNLVNVLFVKRGWAWVSAAFVAFVLTHPHHTTNNNNNTTAGGQQQQQQQHVVGSRRLRAVLRWALVTGWWVLVTQWCFGPPLIDRGFRYTGGKCEEVEQKVQGKNVGEASPADIFSAAACRTAGGR
;
A
#
# COMPACT_ATOMS: atom_id res chain seq x y z
N MET A 1 9.95 -57.33 52.24
CA MET A 1 8.97 -58.37 52.59
C MET A 1 8.09 -57.76 53.66
N VAL A 2 6.78 -57.68 53.41
CA VAL A 2 5.70 -57.23 54.32
C VAL A 2 5.66 -55.69 54.48
N ASP A 3 4.77 -54.96 53.79
CA ASP A 3 3.31 -54.74 54.04
C ASP A 3 3.06 -54.08 55.42
N ASP A 4 2.15 -53.15 55.68
CA ASP A 4 1.23 -52.27 54.95
C ASP A 4 0.67 -51.31 56.06
N PRO A 5 -0.57 -50.78 56.10
CA PRO A 5 -0.85 -49.35 56.28
C PRO A 5 -1.67 -49.06 57.55
N THR A 6 -2.05 -47.80 57.79
CA THR A 6 -3.37 -47.32 58.30
C THR A 6 -3.25 -45.89 58.83
N SER A 7 -3.88 -44.91 58.17
CA SER A 7 -5.22 -44.39 58.49
C SER A 7 -5.32 -43.76 59.88
N ARG A 8 -5.52 -42.42 59.94
CA ARG A 8 -6.54 -41.80 60.80
C ARG A 8 -6.72 -40.30 60.54
N GLN A 9 -7.91 -40.00 60.02
CA GLN A 9 -8.87 -39.00 60.53
C GLN A 9 -8.53 -37.50 60.45
N ARG A 10 -9.28 -36.88 59.53
CA ARG A 10 -9.75 -35.48 59.52
C ARG A 10 -10.58 -35.20 60.79
N PRO A 11 -10.57 -33.94 61.28
CA PRO A 11 -11.82 -33.31 61.66
C PRO A 11 -12.08 -32.04 60.85
N SER A 12 -13.28 -32.01 60.29
CA SER A 12 -13.92 -30.87 59.66
C SER A 12 -14.12 -29.75 60.70
N LYS A 13 -13.81 -28.50 60.33
CA LYS A 13 -14.37 -27.33 61.01
C LYS A 13 -15.06 -26.48 59.94
N MET A 14 -16.38 -26.66 59.83
CA MET A 14 -17.28 -25.71 59.20
C MET A 14 -17.89 -24.84 60.30
N ALA A 15 -17.69 -23.53 60.20
CA ALA A 15 -18.56 -22.47 60.72
C ALA A 15 -18.27 -21.27 59.79
N ALA A 16 -19.14 -21.01 58.82
CA ALA A 16 -20.33 -20.16 58.92
C ALA A 16 -19.96 -18.67 58.90
N ALA A 17 -20.60 -17.98 57.96
CA ALA A 17 -20.31 -16.64 57.47
C ALA A 17 -20.53 -15.53 58.51
N ASP A 18 -19.74 -14.45 58.40
CA ASP A 18 -20.30 -13.09 58.38
C ASP A 18 -19.35 -12.08 57.70
N SER A 19 -19.94 -10.99 57.21
CA SER A 19 -19.55 -10.04 56.16
C SER A 19 -18.11 -9.44 56.09
N PRO A 20 -17.69 -8.92 54.90
CA PRO A 20 -16.37 -8.34 54.66
C PRO A 20 -16.33 -6.82 54.92
N SER A 21 -15.38 -6.34 55.69
CA SER A 21 -14.95 -4.94 55.70
C SER A 21 -13.45 -4.87 55.45
N SER A 22 -13.07 -4.63 54.19
CA SER A 22 -11.70 -4.30 53.81
C SER A 22 -11.65 -2.81 53.42
N PRO A 23 -10.69 -2.03 53.96
CA PRO A 23 -10.60 -0.62 53.66
C PRO A 23 -10.18 -0.41 52.21
N SER A 24 -10.93 0.44 51.52
CA SER A 24 -10.68 0.92 50.16
C SER A 24 -9.35 1.66 50.08
N SER A 25 -8.34 1.01 49.48
CA SER A 25 -7.17 1.72 48.96
C SER A 25 -7.58 2.50 47.71
N SER A 26 -8.04 3.74 47.90
CA SER A 26 -8.29 4.71 46.84
C SER A 26 -6.97 5.08 46.17
N THR A 27 -6.59 4.32 45.16
CA THR A 27 -5.53 4.72 44.24
C THR A 27 -6.11 5.85 43.40
N SER A 28 -5.75 7.09 43.72
CA SER A 28 -6.10 8.28 42.94
C SER A 28 -5.40 8.22 41.58
N SER A 29 -6.01 7.53 40.61
CA SER A 29 -5.61 7.66 39.22
C SER A 29 -5.93 9.08 38.77
N LEU A 30 -4.89 9.89 38.53
CA LEU A 30 -5.05 11.18 37.85
C LEU A 30 -5.87 10.96 36.57
N PRO A 31 -6.85 11.84 36.26
CA PRO A 31 -7.63 11.70 35.04
C PRO A 31 -6.69 11.83 33.84
N GLN A 32 -6.43 10.71 33.16
CA GLN A 32 -5.65 10.70 31.94
C GLN A 32 -6.43 11.48 30.89
N ARG A 33 -5.93 12.68 30.54
CA ARG A 33 -6.53 13.57 29.54
C ARG A 33 -6.50 12.85 28.19
N ARG A 34 -7.61 12.20 27.83
CA ARG A 34 -7.79 11.54 26.53
C ARG A 34 -8.20 12.61 25.52
N ASN A 35 -7.55 12.60 24.35
CA ASN A 35 -7.98 13.46 23.25
C ASN A 35 -9.40 13.04 22.81
N PRO A 36 -10.31 14.00 22.56
CA PRO A 36 -11.67 13.69 22.14
C PRO A 36 -11.65 12.98 20.77
N PRO A 37 -12.43 11.92 20.58
CA PRO A 37 -12.37 11.06 19.38
C PRO A 37 -12.82 11.74 18.08
N HIS A 38 -13.43 12.92 18.18
CA HIS A 38 -14.02 13.64 17.03
C HIS A 38 -13.24 14.86 16.59
N LEU A 39 -12.21 15.28 17.34
CA LEU A 39 -11.36 16.40 16.93
C LEU A 39 -9.98 15.85 16.53
N PRO A 40 -9.45 16.27 15.38
CA PRO A 40 -8.10 15.90 15.00
C PRO A 40 -7.12 16.39 16.05
N THR A 41 -6.15 15.56 16.40
CA THR A 41 -5.05 15.97 17.27
C THR A 41 -4.23 17.07 16.59
N PRO A 42 -3.49 17.92 17.33
CA PRO A 42 -2.71 18.99 16.70
C PRO A 42 -1.71 18.47 15.65
N VAL A 43 -1.19 17.25 15.83
CA VAL A 43 -0.31 16.59 14.85
C VAL A 43 -1.10 16.15 13.62
N GLU A 44 -2.28 15.55 13.79
CA GLU A 44 -3.16 15.20 12.66
C GLU A 44 -3.61 16.43 11.88
N SER A 45 -3.98 17.51 12.56
CA SER A 45 -4.30 18.78 11.92
C SER A 45 -3.11 19.34 11.15
N ALA A 46 -1.90 19.27 11.70
CA ALA A 46 -0.69 19.71 11.00
C ALA A 46 -0.40 18.86 9.75
N VAL A 47 -0.57 17.54 9.83
CA VAL A 47 -0.41 16.62 8.69
C VAL A 47 -1.47 16.88 7.62
N LEU A 48 -2.73 17.08 8.01
CA LEU A 48 -3.83 17.43 7.10
C LEU A 48 -3.59 18.78 6.41
N ALA A 49 -3.04 19.77 7.14
CA ALA A 49 -2.73 21.08 6.61
C ALA A 49 -1.51 21.09 5.66
N LEU A 50 -0.65 20.06 5.70
CA LEU A 50 0.55 19.99 4.87
C LEU A 50 0.22 20.04 3.37
N TYR A 51 -0.77 19.26 2.92
CA TYR A 51 -1.15 19.21 1.51
C TYR A 51 -1.60 20.57 0.95
N PRO A 52 -2.63 21.24 1.51
CA PRO A 52 -3.04 22.55 1.00
C PRO A 52 -1.96 23.62 1.17
N ALA A 53 -1.14 23.55 2.22
CA ALA A 53 -0.01 24.47 2.39
C ALA A 53 1.04 24.32 1.29
N LEU A 54 1.42 23.08 0.95
CA LEU A 54 2.34 22.80 -0.15
C LEU A 54 1.76 23.22 -1.50
N LEU A 55 0.45 23.03 -1.72
CA LEU A 55 -0.22 23.42 -2.94
C LEU A 55 -0.28 24.95 -3.09
N LEU A 56 -0.62 25.68 -2.02
CA LEU A 56 -0.62 27.14 -2.01
C LEU A 56 0.79 27.69 -2.26
N PHE A 57 1.79 27.15 -1.55
CA PHE A 57 3.19 27.52 -1.74
C PHE A 57 3.65 27.28 -3.19
N GLY A 58 3.39 26.10 -3.74
CA GLY A 58 3.74 25.77 -5.12
C GLY A 58 3.04 26.68 -6.14
N SER A 59 1.79 27.06 -5.87
CA SER A 59 1.03 27.98 -6.73
C SER A 59 1.62 29.38 -6.72
N VAL A 60 1.94 29.92 -5.55
CA VAL A 60 2.62 31.23 -5.41
C VAL A 60 4.01 31.19 -6.06
N PHE A 61 4.77 30.11 -5.84
CA PHE A 61 6.10 29.93 -6.43
C PHE A 61 6.05 29.90 -7.97
N ALA A 62 5.04 29.27 -8.57
CA ALA A 62 4.86 29.22 -10.02
C ALA A 62 4.56 30.61 -10.63
N LEU A 63 3.95 31.52 -9.86
CA LEU A 63 3.65 32.90 -10.30
C LEU A 63 4.83 33.85 -10.14
N VAL A 64 5.56 33.73 -9.02
CA VAL A 64 6.66 34.64 -8.68
C VAL A 64 7.95 34.28 -9.43
N SER A 65 8.20 33.01 -9.68
CA SER A 65 9.46 32.57 -10.31
C SER A 65 9.44 32.76 -11.83
N PRO A 66 10.27 33.66 -12.40
CA PRO A 66 10.28 33.90 -13.84
C PRO A 66 10.71 32.67 -14.62
N GLN A 67 11.63 31.87 -14.05
CA GLN A 67 12.19 30.65 -14.66
C GLN A 67 11.10 29.58 -14.88
N VAL A 68 10.18 29.45 -13.92
CA VAL A 68 9.08 28.48 -13.99
C VAL A 68 8.00 28.96 -14.97
N ARG A 69 7.73 30.28 -14.97
CA ARG A 69 6.72 30.89 -15.84
C ARG A 69 7.11 30.92 -17.31
N SER A 70 8.40 31.07 -17.62
CA SER A 70 8.91 31.11 -19.00
C SER A 70 9.11 29.74 -19.64
N ALA A 71 9.13 28.67 -18.84
CA ALA A 71 9.44 27.34 -19.33
C ALA A 71 8.24 26.77 -20.11
N ALA A 72 8.49 26.32 -21.34
CA ALA A 72 7.45 25.85 -22.25
C ALA A 72 6.85 24.51 -21.77
N TYR A 73 5.52 24.47 -21.70
CA TYR A 73 4.78 23.24 -21.43
C TYR A 73 4.72 22.36 -22.67
N ASP A 74 5.04 21.07 -22.52
CA ASP A 74 4.90 20.05 -23.54
C ASP A 74 3.64 19.22 -23.25
N ALA A 75 2.63 19.39 -24.11
CA ALA A 75 1.36 18.69 -24.00
C ALA A 75 1.52 17.17 -24.18
N GLY A 76 2.47 16.70 -25.00
CA GLY A 76 2.65 15.26 -25.21
C GLY A 76 3.31 14.56 -24.04
N ALA A 77 4.34 15.21 -23.49
CA ALA A 77 4.99 14.73 -22.27
C ALA A 77 4.14 14.99 -21.01
N GLN A 78 3.13 15.86 -21.07
CA GLN A 78 2.39 16.36 -19.90
C GLN A 78 3.37 16.86 -18.81
N SER A 79 4.38 17.61 -19.25
CA SER A 79 5.43 18.15 -18.39
C SER A 79 6.10 19.34 -19.08
N LEU A 80 6.93 20.08 -18.36
CA LEU A 80 7.78 21.08 -19.00
C LEU A 80 8.80 20.39 -19.92
N ARG A 81 9.24 21.10 -20.97
CA ARG A 81 10.32 20.62 -21.84
C ARG A 81 11.58 20.38 -21.03
N ALA A 82 12.26 19.25 -21.29
CA ALA A 82 13.41 18.83 -20.50
C ALA A 82 14.60 19.80 -20.59
N ALA A 83 14.73 20.53 -21.70
CA ALA A 83 15.78 21.53 -21.91
C ALA A 83 15.50 22.84 -21.13
N GLU A 84 14.24 23.25 -21.04
CA GLU A 84 13.81 24.45 -20.30
C GLU A 84 13.42 24.17 -18.84
N ALA A 85 13.59 22.94 -18.35
CA ALA A 85 13.21 22.60 -16.99
C ALA A 85 14.11 23.33 -15.97
N PRO A 86 13.54 24.10 -15.03
CA PRO A 86 14.32 24.94 -14.10
C PRO A 86 15.15 24.13 -13.09
N SER A 87 14.85 22.85 -12.91
CA SER A 87 15.63 21.95 -12.05
C SER A 87 15.51 20.48 -12.49
N TYR A 88 16.45 19.66 -12.05
CA TYR A 88 16.47 18.22 -12.32
C TYR A 88 15.16 17.52 -11.93
N PHE A 89 14.58 17.86 -10.77
CA PHE A 89 13.36 17.26 -10.25
C PHE A 89 12.09 17.70 -10.96
N ALA A 90 12.12 18.84 -11.66
CA ALA A 90 11.00 19.31 -12.48
C ALA A 90 10.81 18.47 -13.76
N ARG A 91 11.81 17.67 -14.14
CA ARG A 91 11.75 16.81 -15.32
C ARG A 91 11.00 15.51 -15.01
N LYS A 92 10.15 15.06 -15.92
CA LYS A 92 9.36 13.81 -15.78
C LYS A 92 10.20 12.54 -15.84
N ASP A 93 11.40 12.61 -16.42
CA ASP A 93 12.34 11.50 -16.58
C ASP A 93 13.43 11.47 -15.50
N ASN A 94 13.31 12.28 -14.44
CA ASN A 94 14.24 12.24 -13.33
C ASN A 94 14.33 10.83 -12.71
N LEU A 95 15.52 10.45 -12.25
CA LEU A 95 15.82 9.09 -11.78
C LEU A 95 14.91 8.67 -10.63
N VAL A 96 14.56 9.61 -9.73
CA VAL A 96 13.66 9.34 -8.61
C VAL A 96 12.25 8.99 -9.12
N ASN A 97 11.71 9.72 -10.09
CA ASN A 97 10.42 9.41 -10.69
C ASN A 97 10.45 8.08 -11.46
N VAL A 98 11.52 7.80 -12.20
CA VAL A 98 11.65 6.56 -12.98
C VAL A 98 11.81 5.35 -12.08
N LEU A 99 12.63 5.43 -11.03
CA LEU A 99 12.91 4.30 -10.14
C LEU A 99 11.86 4.13 -9.05
N PHE A 100 11.44 5.18 -8.37
CA PHE A 100 10.56 5.05 -7.20
C PHE A 100 9.08 5.21 -7.54
N VAL A 101 8.73 6.24 -8.31
CA VAL A 101 7.32 6.55 -8.59
C VAL A 101 6.76 5.56 -9.63
N LYS A 102 7.39 5.47 -10.80
CA LYS A 102 6.92 4.59 -11.89
C LYS A 102 7.02 3.10 -11.54
N ARG A 103 7.95 2.71 -10.67
CA ARG A 103 8.10 1.31 -10.21
C ARG A 103 7.66 1.11 -8.75
N GLY A 104 6.76 1.95 -8.24
CA GLY A 104 6.31 1.88 -6.84
C GLY A 104 5.83 0.49 -6.41
N TRP A 105 5.09 -0.22 -7.28
CA TRP A 105 4.61 -1.58 -7.01
C TRP A 105 5.74 -2.61 -6.84
N ALA A 106 6.85 -2.43 -7.58
CA ALA A 106 8.02 -3.31 -7.46
C ALA A 106 8.66 -3.18 -6.07
N TRP A 107 8.76 -1.95 -5.55
CA TRP A 107 9.30 -1.70 -4.21
C TRP A 107 8.41 -2.22 -3.09
N VAL A 108 7.09 -2.07 -3.22
CA VAL A 108 6.12 -2.68 -2.29
C VAL A 108 6.30 -4.19 -2.24
N SER A 109 6.46 -4.82 -3.41
CA SER A 109 6.68 -6.26 -3.52
C SER A 109 8.03 -6.67 -2.95
N ALA A 110 9.10 -5.90 -3.20
CA ALA A 110 10.42 -6.16 -2.63
C ALA A 110 10.42 -6.06 -1.10
N ALA A 111 9.77 -5.06 -0.53
CA ALA A 111 9.60 -4.93 0.92
C ALA A 111 8.81 -6.10 1.51
N PHE A 112 7.75 -6.55 0.84
CA PHE A 112 7.00 -7.74 1.24
C PHE A 112 7.86 -9.00 1.21
N VAL A 113 8.64 -9.23 0.15
CA VAL A 113 9.54 -10.38 0.05
C VAL A 113 10.60 -10.32 1.15
N ALA A 114 11.23 -9.16 1.36
CA ALA A 114 12.19 -8.96 2.45
C ALA A 114 11.56 -9.25 3.82
N PHE A 115 10.31 -8.81 4.05
CA PHE A 115 9.57 -9.12 5.27
C PHE A 115 9.36 -10.63 5.44
N VAL A 116 8.84 -11.31 4.41
CA VAL A 116 8.57 -12.76 4.47
C VAL A 116 9.86 -13.58 4.69
N LEU A 117 10.99 -13.12 4.14
CA LEU A 117 12.29 -13.79 4.28
C LEU A 117 13.00 -13.49 5.61
N THR A 118 12.78 -12.33 6.22
CA THR A 118 13.48 -11.93 7.46
C THR A 118 12.69 -12.22 8.73
N HIS A 119 11.36 -12.39 8.64
CA HIS A 119 10.53 -12.56 9.83
C HIS A 119 10.58 -13.99 10.37
N PRO A 120 11.01 -14.21 11.64
CA PRO A 120 11.20 -15.54 12.24
C PRO A 120 9.96 -16.42 12.18
N HIS A 121 8.78 -15.81 12.28
CA HIS A 121 7.48 -16.48 12.23
C HIS A 121 7.19 -17.14 10.86
N HIS A 122 7.87 -16.69 9.81
CA HIS A 122 7.76 -17.24 8.46
C HIS A 122 8.99 -18.09 8.09
N THR A 123 10.07 -18.10 8.87
CA THR A 123 11.35 -18.78 8.56
C THR A 123 11.60 -20.03 9.40
N THR A 124 10.57 -20.70 9.90
CA THR A 124 10.73 -22.00 10.57
C THR A 124 11.25 -23.03 9.57
N ASN A 125 12.54 -23.34 9.62
CA ASN A 125 13.16 -24.39 8.82
C ASN A 125 12.82 -25.75 9.46
N ASN A 126 11.93 -26.52 8.86
CA ASN A 126 11.48 -27.81 9.41
C ASN A 126 12.46 -28.93 8.99
N ASN A 127 13.68 -28.88 9.51
CA ASN A 127 14.72 -29.89 9.25
C ASN A 127 14.99 -30.75 10.49
N ASN A 128 13.94 -31.26 11.15
CA ASN A 128 14.12 -32.25 12.21
C ASN A 128 13.35 -33.52 11.85
N ASN A 129 14.02 -34.43 11.16
CA ASN A 129 13.73 -35.84 11.29
C ASN A 129 14.12 -36.23 12.73
N THR A 130 13.21 -36.05 13.69
CA THR A 130 13.42 -36.64 15.03
C THR A 130 12.09 -37.12 15.60
N THR A 131 12.12 -38.42 15.84
CA THR A 131 11.06 -39.33 16.24
C THR A 131 10.43 -39.00 17.59
N ALA A 132 9.19 -39.50 17.75
CA ALA A 132 8.56 -39.96 18.99
C ALA A 132 8.01 -38.91 19.99
N GLY A 133 6.67 -38.95 20.11
CA GLY A 133 5.99 -39.02 21.40
C GLY A 133 5.61 -37.70 22.07
N GLY A 134 4.30 -37.42 22.15
CA GLY A 134 3.78 -36.40 23.06
C GLY A 134 2.43 -35.86 22.66
N GLN A 135 1.50 -35.83 23.61
CA GLN A 135 0.06 -35.68 23.44
C GLN A 135 -0.42 -34.30 22.96
N GLN A 136 -1.62 -34.34 22.38
CA GLN A 136 -2.45 -33.23 21.94
C GLN A 136 -2.80 -32.26 23.08
N GLN A 137 -2.69 -30.95 22.82
CA GLN A 137 -3.68 -29.96 23.25
C GLN A 137 -3.64 -28.71 22.35
N GLN A 138 -4.70 -28.62 21.54
CA GLN A 138 -5.39 -27.47 20.93
C GLN A 138 -4.63 -26.16 20.64
N GLN A 139 -4.79 -25.72 19.38
CA GLN A 139 -4.36 -24.44 18.78
C GLN A 139 -2.85 -24.26 18.57
N GLN A 140 -2.33 -24.80 17.47
CA GLN A 140 -1.60 -24.00 16.47
C GLN A 140 -1.09 -24.89 15.32
N GLN A 141 -1.36 -24.41 14.10
CA GLN A 141 -1.09 -25.04 12.82
C GLN A 141 0.33 -25.60 12.70
N HIS A 142 0.44 -26.93 12.64
CA HIS A 142 1.60 -27.67 12.16
C HIS A 142 1.62 -27.67 10.61
N VAL A 143 1.74 -26.49 10.00
CA VAL A 143 1.91 -26.36 8.54
C VAL A 143 2.72 -25.11 8.23
N VAL A 144 4.04 -25.19 8.39
CA VAL A 144 5.00 -24.13 8.02
C VAL A 144 4.82 -23.70 6.56
N GLY A 145 4.47 -24.65 5.66
CA GLY A 145 4.10 -24.36 4.27
C GLY A 145 2.80 -23.55 4.09
N SER A 146 1.80 -23.71 4.98
CA SER A 146 0.49 -23.04 4.83
C SER A 146 0.59 -21.54 5.08
N ARG A 147 1.52 -21.09 5.94
CA ARG A 147 1.63 -19.69 6.34
C ARG A 147 2.28 -18.85 5.25
N ARG A 148 3.37 -19.36 4.66
CA ARG A 148 4.00 -18.76 3.47
C ARG A 148 3.06 -18.79 2.28
N LEU A 149 2.40 -19.93 2.03
CA LEU A 149 1.41 -20.04 0.96
C LEU A 149 0.27 -19.02 1.13
N ARG A 150 -0.26 -18.85 2.35
CA ARG A 150 -1.31 -17.86 2.64
C ARG A 150 -0.82 -16.42 2.45
N ALA A 151 0.43 -16.12 2.80
CA ALA A 151 1.03 -14.80 2.56
C ALA A 151 1.20 -14.54 1.06
N VAL A 152 1.72 -15.51 0.30
CA VAL A 152 1.85 -15.43 -1.16
C VAL A 152 0.48 -15.32 -1.82
N LEU A 153 -0.52 -16.08 -1.39
CA LEU A 153 -1.89 -16.01 -1.91
C LEU A 153 -2.48 -14.62 -1.69
N ARG A 154 -2.33 -14.05 -0.48
CA ARG A 154 -2.79 -12.68 -0.20
C ARG A 154 -2.08 -11.67 -1.09
N TRP A 155 -0.76 -11.77 -1.21
CA TRP A 155 0.00 -10.89 -2.10
C TRP A 155 -0.43 -11.04 -3.56
N ALA A 156 -0.67 -12.27 -4.04
CA ALA A 156 -1.13 -12.55 -5.39
C ALA A 156 -2.54 -12.01 -5.64
N LEU A 157 -3.46 -12.12 -4.67
CA LEU A 157 -4.80 -11.53 -4.76
C LEU A 157 -4.75 -10.01 -4.79
N VAL A 158 -3.93 -9.39 -3.93
CA VAL A 158 -3.74 -7.93 -3.94
C VAL A 158 -3.09 -7.47 -5.25
N THR A 159 -2.10 -8.20 -5.76
CA THR A 159 -1.45 -7.92 -7.05
C THR A 159 -2.44 -8.06 -8.19
N GLY A 160 -3.22 -9.15 -8.20
CA GLY A 160 -4.26 -9.40 -9.19
C GLY A 160 -5.31 -8.30 -9.16
N TRP A 161 -5.79 -7.92 -7.97
CA TRP A 161 -6.71 -6.80 -7.80
C TRP A 161 -6.10 -5.48 -8.29
N TRP A 162 -4.85 -5.19 -7.94
CA TRP A 162 -4.14 -4.00 -8.40
C TRP A 162 -3.99 -3.99 -9.92
N VAL A 163 -3.65 -5.11 -10.56
CA VAL A 163 -3.61 -5.23 -12.02
C VAL A 163 -5.02 -5.04 -12.61
N LEU A 164 -6.04 -5.68 -12.05
CA LEU A 164 -7.42 -5.52 -12.49
C LEU A 164 -7.87 -4.05 -12.41
N VAL A 165 -7.51 -3.33 -11.34
CA VAL A 165 -7.87 -1.93 -11.14
C VAL A 165 -7.02 -0.98 -11.99
N THR A 166 -5.73 -1.25 -12.19
CA THR A 166 -4.84 -0.35 -12.95
C THR A 166 -4.91 -0.59 -14.45
N GLN A 167 -5.11 -1.83 -14.87
CA GLN A 167 -5.22 -2.22 -16.27
C GLN A 167 -6.67 -2.31 -16.75
N TRP A 168 -7.64 -2.39 -15.83
CA TRP A 168 -9.08 -2.46 -16.11
C TRP A 168 -9.43 -3.49 -17.19
N CYS A 169 -9.41 -4.78 -16.81
CA CYS A 169 -9.65 -5.95 -17.68
C CYS A 169 -11.04 -6.06 -18.36
N PHE A 170 -11.83 -4.97 -18.40
CA PHE A 170 -13.15 -4.89 -19.03
C PHE A 170 -13.22 -3.77 -20.09
N GLY A 171 -12.11 -3.51 -20.81
CA GLY A 171 -12.06 -2.60 -21.96
C GLY A 171 -10.73 -1.83 -22.09
N PRO A 172 -10.70 -0.75 -22.90
CA PRO A 172 -9.54 0.14 -23.02
C PRO A 172 -9.13 0.68 -21.65
N PRO A 173 -7.82 0.92 -21.38
CA PRO A 173 -7.33 1.34 -20.08
C PRO A 173 -8.05 2.61 -19.59
N LEU A 174 -8.18 2.80 -18.27
CA LEU A 174 -8.94 3.92 -17.68
C LEU A 174 -8.50 5.29 -18.23
N ILE A 175 -7.19 5.47 -18.46
CA ILE A 175 -6.60 6.68 -19.05
C ILE A 175 -7.13 6.91 -20.47
N ASP A 176 -7.31 5.84 -21.22
CA ASP A 176 -7.80 5.82 -22.60
C ASP A 176 -9.31 6.11 -22.67
N ARG A 177 -10.07 5.75 -21.64
CA ARG A 177 -11.47 6.18 -21.49
C ARG A 177 -11.59 7.62 -21.04
N GLY A 178 -10.74 8.09 -20.14
CA GLY A 178 -10.65 9.51 -19.79
C GLY A 178 -10.30 10.36 -21.02
N PHE A 179 -9.35 9.90 -21.83
CA PHE A 179 -8.99 10.51 -23.11
C PHE A 179 -10.21 10.57 -24.05
N ARG A 180 -10.92 9.45 -24.26
CA ARG A 180 -12.14 9.44 -25.08
C ARG A 180 -13.27 10.31 -24.51
N TYR A 181 -13.51 10.27 -23.20
CA TYR A 181 -14.60 10.99 -22.54
C TYR A 181 -14.38 12.51 -22.54
N THR A 182 -13.13 12.94 -22.46
CA THR A 182 -12.75 14.37 -22.62
C THR A 182 -12.72 14.84 -24.07
N GLY A 183 -13.04 13.96 -25.03
CA GLY A 183 -13.02 14.27 -26.46
C GLY A 183 -11.62 14.27 -27.08
N GLY A 184 -10.62 13.72 -26.40
CA GLY A 184 -9.27 13.57 -26.91
C GLY A 184 -9.21 12.71 -28.18
N LYS A 185 -8.55 13.23 -29.21
CA LYS A 185 -8.24 12.54 -30.46
C LYS A 185 -6.77 12.75 -30.80
N CYS A 186 -6.15 11.75 -31.40
CA CYS A 186 -4.77 11.87 -31.87
C CYS A 186 -4.73 12.57 -33.24
N GLU A 187 -4.37 13.85 -33.25
CA GLU A 187 -4.29 14.66 -34.48
C GLU A 187 -3.25 14.12 -35.47
N GLU A 188 -2.13 13.57 -34.98
CA GLU A 188 -1.08 13.02 -35.84
C GLU A 188 -1.50 11.72 -36.55
N VAL A 189 -2.30 10.88 -35.89
CA VAL A 189 -2.88 9.68 -36.51
C VAL A 189 -4.01 10.07 -37.46
N GLU A 190 -4.80 11.10 -37.13
CA GLU A 190 -5.80 11.65 -38.05
C GLU A 190 -5.17 12.16 -39.36
N GLN A 191 -4.04 12.88 -39.27
CA GLN A 191 -3.29 13.31 -40.45
C GLN A 191 -2.70 12.13 -41.26
N LYS A 192 -2.21 11.08 -40.60
CA LYS A 192 -1.70 9.87 -41.29
C LYS A 192 -2.81 9.03 -41.94
N VAL A 193 -4.01 9.00 -41.35
CA VAL A 193 -5.20 8.34 -41.91
C VAL A 193 -5.79 9.14 -43.08
N GLN A 194 -5.79 10.48 -43.01
CA GLN A 194 -6.25 11.35 -44.10
C GLN A 194 -5.20 11.48 -45.23
N GLY A 195 -3.92 11.43 -44.89
CA GLY A 195 -2.78 11.55 -45.81
C GLY A 195 -2.24 10.21 -46.30
N LYS A 196 -2.97 9.53 -47.18
CA LYS A 196 -2.51 8.55 -48.20
C LYS A 196 -1.36 7.55 -47.88
N ASN A 197 -1.09 7.21 -46.61
CA ASN A 197 -0.21 6.11 -46.20
C ASN A 197 -1.06 5.05 -45.47
N VAL A 198 -1.97 4.43 -46.22
CA VAL A 198 -3.10 3.59 -45.75
C VAL A 198 -2.63 2.19 -45.27
N GLY A 199 -1.38 2.04 -44.83
CA GLY A 199 -0.82 0.74 -44.46
C GLY A 199 -0.82 0.41 -42.97
N GLU A 200 -0.81 1.41 -42.08
CA GLU A 200 -0.24 1.19 -40.74
C GLU A 200 -1.10 1.64 -39.54
N ALA A 201 -2.17 2.42 -39.76
CA ALA A 201 -2.99 2.94 -38.66
C ALA A 201 -4.49 2.65 -38.83
N SER A 202 -5.08 1.97 -37.84
CA SER A 202 -6.52 1.70 -37.78
C SER A 202 -7.26 2.92 -37.21
N PRO A 203 -8.50 3.23 -37.65
CA PRO A 203 -9.31 4.28 -37.03
C PRO A 203 -9.55 4.08 -35.53
N ALA A 204 -9.41 2.85 -35.03
CA ALA A 204 -9.46 2.55 -33.60
C ALA A 204 -8.27 3.14 -32.81
N ASP A 205 -7.12 3.35 -33.46
CA ASP A 205 -5.88 3.85 -32.84
C ASP A 205 -5.94 5.36 -32.55
N ILE A 206 -6.80 6.09 -33.26
CA ILE A 206 -7.06 7.54 -33.06
C ILE A 206 -7.58 7.82 -31.65
N PHE A 207 -8.30 6.85 -31.07
CA PHE A 207 -8.97 6.99 -29.77
C PHE A 207 -8.16 6.39 -28.62
N SER A 208 -6.96 5.88 -28.87
CA SER A 208 -6.08 5.36 -27.84
C SER A 208 -4.86 6.25 -27.64
N ALA A 209 -4.68 6.76 -26.42
CA ALA A 209 -3.52 7.56 -26.06
C ALA A 209 -2.23 6.72 -26.10
N ALA A 210 -2.32 5.43 -25.82
CA ALA A 210 -1.19 4.51 -25.96
C ALA A 210 -0.80 4.31 -27.43
N ALA A 211 -1.79 4.01 -28.30
CA ALA A 211 -1.55 3.82 -29.72
C ALA A 211 -1.04 5.10 -30.41
N CYS A 212 -1.59 6.26 -30.03
CA CYS A 212 -1.13 7.57 -30.48
C CYS A 212 0.36 7.79 -30.17
N ARG A 213 0.79 7.49 -28.93
CA ARG A 213 2.21 7.62 -28.53
C ARG A 213 3.12 6.66 -29.26
N THR A 214 2.69 5.42 -29.50
CA THR A 214 3.48 4.44 -30.27
C THR A 214 3.55 4.79 -31.75
N ALA A 215 2.54 5.47 -32.29
CA ALA A 215 2.50 5.97 -33.67
C ALA A 215 3.29 7.27 -33.89
N GLY A 216 4.04 7.75 -32.87
CA GLY A 216 4.83 8.96 -32.93
C GLY A 216 4.08 10.24 -32.52
N GLY A 217 2.78 10.14 -32.25
CA GLY A 217 1.92 11.20 -31.74
C GLY A 217 2.47 11.78 -30.44
N ARG A 218 2.72 13.09 -30.44
CA ARG A 218 3.08 13.86 -29.25
C ARG A 218 1.89 14.64 -28.75
#